data_AF-A0A238K768-F1
#
_entry.id   AF-A0A238K768-F1
#
_cell.length_a   1.000
_cell.length_b   1.000
_cell.length_c   1.000
_cell.angle_alpha   90.00
_cell.angle_beta   90.00
_cell.angle_gamma   90.00
#
_symmetry.space_group_name_H-M   'P 1'
#
loop_
_entity.id
_entity.type
_entity.pdbx_description
1 polymer ?
#
loop_
_entity_poly.entity_id
_entity_poly.type
_entity_poly.pdbx_seq_one_letter_code
_entity_poly.pdbx_strand_id
1 'polypeptide(L)'
;MRGALAGAALLALAGCMQGVAPGATGGAQGAEARKLSNGMTKAQADAVFGLDAGYERNPANWDEACVSYAYGSPEAPRYVHAVFRGETLVRSTDGHGAICTYGAAL
;
A
#
# COMPACT_ATOMS: atom_id res chain seq x y z
N MET A 1 52.93 37.05 -27.06
CA MET A 1 53.53 36.09 -26.11
C MET A 1 53.14 36.50 -24.70
N ARG A 2 52.84 35.52 -23.82
CA ARG A 2 52.63 35.64 -22.35
C ARG A 2 51.27 36.26 -21.96
N GLY A 3 50.43 35.69 -21.10
CA GLY A 3 50.51 34.49 -20.27
C GLY A 3 49.45 34.60 -19.15
N ALA A 4 48.66 33.53 -18.98
CA ALA A 4 47.94 33.05 -17.79
C ALA A 4 47.13 34.02 -16.88
N LEU A 5 45.87 33.67 -16.60
CA LEU A 5 45.46 33.26 -15.25
C LEU A 5 44.10 32.55 -15.24
N ALA A 6 44.07 31.45 -14.49
CA ALA A 6 42.97 30.53 -14.29
C ALA A 6 41.87 31.12 -13.40
N GLY A 7 40.63 30.74 -13.65
CA GLY A 7 39.49 30.99 -12.77
C GLY A 7 38.59 29.75 -12.72
N ALA A 8 38.85 28.87 -11.76
CA ALA A 8 38.03 27.70 -11.48
C ALA A 8 36.70 28.15 -10.83
N ALA A 9 35.60 28.03 -11.56
CA ALA A 9 34.26 28.19 -10.99
C ALA A 9 33.81 26.85 -10.39
N LEU A 10 34.00 26.72 -9.08
CA LEU A 10 33.37 25.70 -8.23
C LEU A 10 31.85 25.87 -8.29
N LEU A 11 31.17 25.07 -9.12
CA LEU A 11 29.73 24.95 -9.07
C LEU A 11 29.37 23.96 -7.96
N ALA A 12 28.71 24.53 -6.96
CA ALA A 12 28.30 23.92 -5.71
C ALA A 12 27.51 22.62 -5.91
N LEU A 13 27.83 21.64 -5.07
CA LEU A 13 27.00 20.46 -4.85
C LEU A 13 25.61 20.90 -4.36
N ALA A 14 24.64 20.97 -5.26
CA ALA A 14 23.24 20.91 -4.89
C ALA A 14 22.96 19.48 -4.44
N GLY A 15 23.04 19.25 -3.13
CA GLY A 15 22.64 18.00 -2.52
C GLY A 15 21.18 17.72 -2.84
N CYS A 16 20.92 16.57 -3.48
CA CYS A 16 19.61 15.95 -3.45
C CYS A 16 19.35 15.48 -2.02
N MET A 17 18.95 16.41 -1.14
CA MET A 17 18.20 16.06 0.06
C MET A 17 16.83 15.60 -0.42
N GLN A 18 16.75 14.36 -0.92
CA GLN A 18 15.51 13.61 -0.93
C GLN A 18 15.18 13.36 0.53
N GLY A 19 14.52 14.34 1.15
CA GLY A 19 13.86 14.19 2.42
C GLY A 19 12.88 13.05 2.28
N VAL A 20 13.23 11.90 2.85
CA VAL A 20 12.33 10.78 3.02
C VAL A 20 11.25 11.30 3.97
N ALA A 21 10.06 11.59 3.44
CA ALA A 21 8.93 11.94 4.27
C ALA A 21 8.69 10.77 5.26
N PRO A 22 8.71 10.99 6.58
CA PRO A 22 8.35 9.95 7.53
C PRO A 22 6.82 9.85 7.52
N GLY A 23 6.28 8.90 6.78
CA GLY A 23 4.83 8.79 6.66
C GLY A 23 4.30 7.81 5.65
N ALA A 24 4.86 6.59 5.59
CA ALA A 24 4.16 5.46 5.01
C ALA A 24 4.70 4.16 5.61
N THR A 25 4.20 3.78 6.79
CA THR A 25 4.09 2.36 7.14
C THR A 25 3.00 1.75 6.25
N GLY A 26 3.21 1.73 4.93
CA GLY A 26 2.52 0.81 4.07
C GLY A 26 3.19 -0.52 4.30
N GLY A 27 2.52 -1.45 5.00
CA GLY A 27 2.99 -2.83 5.07
C GLY A 27 3.36 -3.26 3.64
N ALA A 28 4.61 -3.70 3.45
CA ALA A 28 5.03 -4.17 2.14
C ALA A 28 4.06 -5.27 1.69
N GLN A 29 3.50 -5.16 0.49
CA GLN A 29 2.60 -6.17 -0.05
C GLN A 29 3.32 -7.52 -0.05
N GLY A 30 2.80 -8.49 0.69
CA GLY A 30 3.23 -9.87 0.65
C GLY A 30 2.66 -10.60 -0.56
N ALA A 31 2.92 -11.92 -0.62
CA ALA A 31 2.64 -12.71 -1.81
C ALA A 31 1.15 -12.82 -2.14
N GLU A 32 0.28 -12.80 -1.12
CA GLU A 32 -1.15 -12.92 -1.33
C GLU A 32 -1.73 -11.59 -1.79
N ALA A 33 -1.36 -10.47 -1.16
CA ALA A 33 -1.80 -9.14 -1.58
C ALA A 33 -1.46 -8.83 -3.04
N ARG A 34 -0.31 -9.33 -3.54
CA ARG A 34 0.15 -9.19 -4.93
C ARG A 34 -0.70 -9.91 -5.98
N LYS A 35 -1.62 -10.80 -5.57
CA LYS A 35 -2.61 -11.40 -6.49
C LYS A 35 -3.69 -10.40 -6.90
N LEU A 36 -3.81 -9.29 -6.15
CA LEU A 36 -4.70 -8.19 -6.47
C LEU A 36 -3.93 -7.05 -7.11
N SER A 37 -4.57 -6.39 -8.07
CA SER A 37 -4.03 -5.22 -8.77
C SER A 37 -4.95 -4.03 -8.56
N ASN A 38 -4.38 -2.84 -8.40
CA ASN A 38 -5.16 -1.60 -8.35
C ASN A 38 -6.08 -1.49 -9.58
N GLY A 39 -7.31 -1.02 -9.36
CA GLY A 39 -8.36 -0.96 -10.37
C GLY A 39 -9.26 -2.20 -10.44
N MET A 40 -8.91 -3.31 -9.77
CA MET A 40 -9.79 -4.47 -9.69
C MET A 40 -11.11 -4.14 -8.97
N THR A 41 -12.21 -4.74 -9.40
CA THR A 41 -13.49 -4.67 -8.70
C THR A 41 -13.54 -5.65 -7.53
N LYS A 42 -14.49 -5.47 -6.59
CA LYS A 42 -14.72 -6.45 -5.53
C LYS A 42 -14.99 -7.85 -6.09
N ALA A 43 -15.82 -7.96 -7.14
CA ALA A 43 -16.12 -9.23 -7.77
C ALA A 43 -14.87 -9.93 -8.34
N GLN A 44 -13.90 -9.17 -8.86
CA GLN A 44 -12.62 -9.71 -9.30
C GLN A 44 -11.76 -10.20 -8.13
N ALA A 45 -11.73 -9.46 -7.01
CA ALA A 45 -11.04 -9.91 -5.80
C ALA A 45 -11.70 -11.16 -5.19
N ASP A 46 -13.04 -11.21 -5.17
CA ASP A 46 -13.81 -12.37 -4.72
C ASP A 46 -13.54 -13.59 -5.61
N ALA A 47 -13.29 -13.41 -6.91
CA ALA A 47 -12.89 -14.51 -7.79
C ALA A 47 -11.49 -15.07 -7.50
N VAL A 48 -10.61 -14.29 -6.86
CA VAL A 48 -9.26 -14.71 -6.48
C VAL A 48 -9.25 -15.43 -5.13
N PHE A 49 -9.99 -14.93 -4.15
CA PHE A 49 -9.93 -15.42 -2.76
C PHE A 49 -11.20 -16.10 -2.25
N GLY A 50 -12.30 -16.05 -3.00
CA GLY A 50 -13.62 -16.45 -2.53
C GLY A 50 -14.35 -15.32 -1.82
N LEU A 51 -15.36 -15.68 -1.02
CA LEU A 51 -16.18 -14.72 -0.29
C LEU A 51 -15.37 -13.97 0.77
N ASP A 52 -15.77 -12.73 1.06
CA ASP A 52 -15.15 -11.96 2.12
C ASP A 52 -15.39 -12.58 3.50
N ALA A 53 -14.37 -12.48 4.34
CA ALA A 53 -14.40 -12.86 5.76
C ALA A 53 -14.77 -11.67 6.65
N GLY A 54 -14.83 -10.45 6.10
CA GLY A 54 -15.20 -9.25 6.83
C GLY A 54 -15.20 -8.02 5.94
N TYR A 55 -16.01 -7.04 6.32
CA TYR A 55 -16.15 -5.75 5.65
C TYR A 55 -16.22 -4.64 6.69
N GLU A 56 -15.49 -3.55 6.45
CA GLU A 56 -15.56 -2.35 7.26
C GLU A 56 -15.50 -1.10 6.39
N ARG A 57 -16.44 -0.18 6.59
CA ARG A 57 -16.41 1.13 5.94
C ARG A 57 -15.49 2.08 6.70
N ASN A 58 -14.70 2.85 5.98
CA ASN A 58 -13.84 3.86 6.60
C ASN A 58 -14.70 4.95 7.26
N PRO A 59 -14.60 5.17 8.59
CA PRO A 59 -15.43 6.18 9.28
C PRO A 59 -15.09 7.62 8.88
N ALA A 60 -13.89 7.86 8.33
CA ALA A 60 -13.44 9.17 7.87
C ALA A 60 -13.68 9.41 6.36
N ASN A 61 -14.00 8.36 5.60
CA ASN A 61 -14.27 8.47 4.16
C ASN A 61 -15.30 7.42 3.72
N TRP A 62 -16.55 7.84 3.53
CA TRP A 62 -17.66 6.93 3.25
C TRP A 62 -17.60 6.24 1.89
N ASP A 63 -16.77 6.73 0.97
CA ASP A 63 -16.52 6.09 -0.32
C ASP A 63 -15.46 4.98 -0.24
N GLU A 64 -14.79 4.84 0.91
CA GLU A 64 -13.72 3.88 1.12
C GLU A 64 -14.16 2.76 2.07
N ALA A 65 -13.82 1.53 1.72
CA ALA A 65 -14.07 0.37 2.56
C ALA A 65 -12.93 -0.65 2.47
N CYS A 66 -12.69 -1.36 3.56
CA CYS A 66 -11.73 -2.43 3.66
C CYS A 66 -12.48 -3.76 3.69
N VAL A 67 -12.10 -4.66 2.80
CA VAL A 67 -12.61 -6.03 2.73
C VAL A 67 -11.49 -6.98 3.16
N SER A 68 -11.80 -7.93 4.03
CA SER A 68 -10.87 -8.96 4.48
C SER A 68 -11.13 -10.27 3.76
N TYR A 69 -10.09 -10.87 3.20
CA TYR A 69 -10.14 -12.20 2.60
C TYR A 69 -9.24 -13.15 3.40
N ALA A 70 -9.82 -14.27 3.86
CA ALA A 70 -9.08 -15.26 4.64
C ALA A 70 -8.20 -16.13 3.73
N TYR A 71 -6.99 -16.42 4.19
CA TYR A 71 -6.09 -17.42 3.64
C TYR A 71 -5.31 -18.11 4.76
N GLY A 72 -4.51 -19.12 4.43
CA GLY A 72 -3.81 -19.94 5.43
C GLY A 72 -4.66 -21.10 5.92
N SER A 73 -4.40 -21.59 7.13
CA SER A 73 -5.15 -22.71 7.72
C SER A 73 -6.20 -22.21 8.73
N PRO A 74 -7.24 -23.01 9.05
CA PRO A 74 -8.24 -22.65 10.05
C PRO A 74 -7.65 -22.38 11.45
N GLU A 75 -6.54 -23.01 11.81
CA GLU A 75 -5.86 -22.88 13.12
C GLU A 75 -4.96 -21.64 13.19
N ALA A 76 -4.55 -21.10 12.04
CA ALA A 76 -3.70 -19.92 11.92
C ALA A 76 -4.16 -19.06 10.73
N PRO A 77 -5.38 -18.49 10.79
CA PRO A 77 -5.92 -17.72 9.68
C PRO A 77 -5.08 -16.46 9.48
N ARG A 78 -4.94 -16.09 8.21
CA ARG A 78 -4.30 -14.85 7.78
C ARG A 78 -5.24 -14.11 6.85
N TYR A 79 -5.10 -12.79 6.78
CA TYR A 79 -6.02 -11.97 6.00
C TYR A 79 -5.29 -11.07 5.01
N VAL A 80 -5.80 -11.07 3.78
CA VAL A 80 -5.57 -9.97 2.84
C VAL A 80 -6.58 -8.89 3.16
N HIS A 81 -6.12 -7.65 3.33
CA HIS A 81 -6.96 -6.47 3.44
C HIS A 81 -6.93 -5.74 2.12
N ALA A 82 -8.10 -5.63 1.49
CA ALA A 82 -8.30 -4.98 0.21
C ALA A 82 -9.13 -3.71 0.42
N VAL A 83 -8.52 -2.56 0.19
CA VAL A 83 -9.16 -1.25 0.33
C VAL A 83 -9.71 -0.82 -1.01
N PHE A 84 -11.03 -0.72 -1.08
CA PHE A 84 -11.77 -0.23 -2.23
C PHE A 84 -12.17 1.22 -2.00
N ARG A 85 -12.09 2.03 -3.06
CA ARG A 85 -12.72 3.35 -3.12
C ARG A 85 -13.71 3.35 -4.27
N GLY A 86 -14.99 3.59 -3.95
CA GLY A 86 -16.09 3.26 -4.85
C GLY A 86 -16.05 1.78 -5.21
N GLU A 87 -16.01 1.46 -6.51
CA GLU A 87 -16.02 0.08 -7.01
C GLU A 87 -14.62 -0.49 -7.29
N THR A 88 -13.56 0.26 -7.02
CA THR A 88 -12.19 -0.10 -7.45
C THR A 88 -11.22 -0.24 -6.29
N LEU A 89 -10.36 -1.26 -6.38
CA LEU A 89 -9.27 -1.48 -5.44
C LEU A 89 -8.21 -0.38 -5.58
N VAL A 90 -7.81 0.21 -4.47
CA VAL A 90 -6.77 1.25 -4.44
C VAL A 90 -5.52 0.84 -3.63
N ARG A 91 -5.66 -0.16 -2.76
CA ARG A 91 -4.57 -0.69 -1.94
C ARG A 91 -4.91 -2.10 -1.45
N SER A 92 -3.89 -2.94 -1.33
CA SER A 92 -3.98 -4.21 -0.60
C SER A 92 -2.77 -4.42 0.30
N THR A 93 -2.95 -5.17 1.39
CA THR A 93 -1.90 -5.65 2.30
C THR A 93 -2.27 -7.07 2.76
N ASP A 94 -1.33 -7.87 3.24
CA ASP A 94 -1.58 -9.25 3.72
C ASP A 94 -0.71 -9.59 4.95
N GLY A 95 -0.95 -10.78 5.52
CA GLY A 95 -0.23 -11.27 6.69
C GLY A 95 -0.85 -10.87 8.03
N HIS A 96 -2.03 -10.27 8.04
CA HIS A 96 -2.73 -9.87 9.26
C HIS A 96 -3.36 -11.07 9.96
N GLY A 97 -3.38 -11.05 11.30
CA GLY A 97 -4.03 -12.08 12.12
C GLY A 97 -5.48 -11.77 12.48
N ALA A 98 -6.02 -10.65 12.01
CA ALA A 98 -7.38 -10.20 12.29
C ALA A 98 -8.00 -9.60 11.03
N ILE A 99 -9.32 -9.46 11.03
CA ILE A 99 -10.07 -8.73 9.99
C ILE A 99 -9.83 -7.22 10.09
N CYS A 100 -10.16 -6.48 9.04
CA CYS A 100 -10.00 -5.02 8.97
C CYS A 100 -10.56 -4.33 10.21
N THR A 101 -9.77 -3.42 10.76
CA THR A 101 -10.22 -2.40 11.70
C THR A 101 -9.52 -1.12 11.28
N TYR A 102 -10.22 -0.09 10.76
CA TYR A 102 -9.58 1.12 10.22
C TYR A 102 -8.76 1.91 11.27
N GLY A 103 -8.96 1.62 12.55
CA GLY A 103 -8.15 2.14 13.66
C GLY A 103 -6.93 1.27 14.04
N ALA A 104 -6.83 0.06 13.51
CA ALA A 104 -5.65 -0.79 13.57
C ALA A 104 -4.90 -0.66 12.24
N ALA A 105 -3.57 -0.59 12.27
CA ALA A 105 -2.78 -0.40 11.06
C ALA A 105 -3.10 -1.48 10.01
N LEU A 106 -3.64 -1.05 8.86
CA LEU A 106 -3.82 -1.85 7.63
C LEU A 106 -2.50 -2.06 6.90
#